data_AF-A0A094YL97-F1
#
_entry.id   AF-A0A094YL97-F1
#
_cell.length_a   1.000
_cell.length_b   1.000
_cell.length_c   1.000
_cell.angle_alpha   90.00
_cell.angle_beta   90.00
_cell.angle_gamma   90.00
#
_symmetry.space_group_name_H-M   'P 1'
#
loop_
_entity.id
_entity.type
_entity.pdbx_description
1 polymer ?
#
loop_
_entity_poly.entity_id
_entity_poly.type
_entity_poly.pdbx_seq_one_letter_code
_entity_poly.pdbx_strand_id
1 'polypeptide(L)' 'MRTFIKKVETAIAAGNQEEAREALRLAQPEIQRAATKGVVHHNTVARKISRLSARVKSLATA' A
#
# COMPACT_ATOMS: atom_id res chain seq x y z
N MET A 1 -4.63 7.97 5.68
CA MET A 1 -4.03 7.59 4.38
C MET A 1 -2.50 7.68 4.37
N ARG A 2 -1.87 8.84 4.59
CA ARG A 2 -0.40 9.02 4.46
C ARG A 2 0.42 8.14 5.42
N THR A 3 -0.06 7.94 6.64
CA THR A 3 0.57 7.09 7.66
C THR A 3 0.61 5.61 7.27
N PHE A 4 -0.50 5.07 6.76
CA PHE A 4 -0.58 3.68 6.30
C PHE A 4 0.33 3.42 5.09
N ILE A 5 0.39 4.36 4.15
CA ILE A 5 1.31 4.27 3.01
C ILE A 5 2.75 4.25 3.49
N LYS A 6 3.10 5.13 4.44
CA LYS A 6 4.45 5.16 5.01
C LYS A 6 4.80 3.84 5.72
N LYS A 7 3.87 3.24 6.47
CA LYS A 7 4.10 1.92 7.10
C LYS A 7 4.42 0.82 6.07
N VAL A 8 3.69 0.77 4.96
CA VAL A 8 3.96 -0.19 3.88
C VAL A 8 5.31 0.09 3.22
N GLU A 9 5.66 1.36 2.98
CA GLU A 9 6.96 1.74 2.42
C GLU A 9 8.12 1.37 3.35
N THR A 10 7.97 1.55 4.66
CA THR A 10 8.97 1.13 5.65
C THR A 10 9.12 -0.39 5.68
N ALA A 11 8.02 -1.15 5.66
CA ALA A 11 8.06 -2.61 5.61
C ALA A 11 8.72 -3.13 4.31
N ILE A 12 8.46 -2.47 3.18
CA ILE A 12 9.14 -2.76 1.91
C ILE A 12 10.64 -2.46 2.01
N ALA A 13 11.03 -1.35 2.63
CA ALA A 13 12.43 -0.99 2.82
C ALA A 13 13.17 -1.93 3.77
N ALA A 14 12.47 -2.51 4.75
CA ALA A 14 13.02 -3.51 5.66
C ALA A 14 13.23 -4.90 5.00
N GLY A 15 12.72 -5.11 3.79
CA GLY A 15 12.88 -6.37 3.06
C GLY A 15 12.03 -7.54 3.57
N ASN A 16 11.17 -7.32 4.56
CA ASN A 16 10.31 -8.36 5.11
C ASN A 16 9.01 -8.49 4.29
N GLN A 17 8.91 -9.54 3.48
CA GLN A 17 7.78 -9.74 2.59
C GLN A 17 6.45 -10.00 3.31
N GLU A 18 6.47 -10.78 4.39
CA GLU A 18 5.25 -11.15 5.11
C GLU A 18 4.64 -9.92 5.79
N GLU A 19 5.49 -9.16 6.47
CA GLU A 19 5.11 -7.91 7.12
C GLU A 19 4.62 -6.86 6.10
N ALA A 20 5.24 -6.79 4.92
CA ALA A 20 4.78 -5.91 3.85
C ALA A 20 3.40 -6.32 3.28
N ARG A 21 3.10 -7.63 3.20
CA ARG A 21 1.78 -8.14 2.78
C ARG A 21 0.71 -7.83 3.81
N GLU A 22 0.99 -8.06 5.09
CA GLU A 22 0.06 -7.74 6.18
C GLU A 22 -0.21 -6.24 6.28
N ALA A 23 0.84 -5.42 6.22
CA ALA A 23 0.71 -3.97 6.21
C ALA A 23 -0.12 -3.49 5.02
N LEU A 24 0.05 -4.09 3.84
CA LEU A 24 -0.72 -3.75 2.65
C LEU A 24 -2.20 -4.14 2.78
N ARG A 25 -2.50 -5.31 3.36
CA ARG A 25 -3.87 -5.76 3.64
C ARG A 25 -4.59 -4.80 4.61
N LEU A 26 -3.89 -4.34 5.66
CA LEU A 26 -4.43 -3.37 6.60
C LEU A 26 -4.58 -1.96 6.00
N ALA A 27 -3.68 -1.58 5.10
CA ALA A 27 -3.71 -0.28 4.44
C ALA A 27 -4.82 -0.16 3.37
N GLN A 28 -5.17 -1.27 2.71
CA GLN A 28 -6.13 -1.28 1.59
C GLN A 28 -7.49 -0.66 1.91
N PRO A 29 -8.21 -1.05 2.99
CA PRO A 29 -9.53 -0.47 3.30
C PRO A 29 -9.44 1.01 3.68
N GLU A 30 -8.36 1.43 4.34
CA GLU A 30 -8.17 2.84 4.74
C GLU A 30 -7.83 3.75 3.57
N ILE A 31 -7.11 3.25 2.56
CA ILE A 31 -6.84 4.00 1.33
C ILE A 31 -8.11 4.07 0.47
N GLN A 32 -8.89 3.00 0.37
CA GLN A 32 -10.16 3.01 -0.34
C GLN A 32 -11.18 3.94 0.32
N ARG A 33 -11.23 3.99 1.66
CA ARG A 33 -12.07 4.95 2.39
C ARG A 33 -11.69 6.40 2.11
N ALA A 34 -10.43 6.69 1.78
CA ALA A 34 -10.03 8.03 1.37
C ALA A 34 -10.58 8.42 -0.02
N ALA A 35 -10.81 7.45 -0.90
CA ALA A 35 -11.51 7.68 -2.17
C ALA A 35 -13.00 7.93 -1.95
N THR A 36 -13.67 7.16 -1.09
CA THR A 36 -15.10 7.34 -0.81
C THR A 36 -15.41 8.67 -0.14
N LYS A 37 -14.49 9.17 0.70
CA LYS A 37 -14.58 10.51 1.32
C LYS A 37 -14.21 11.67 0.39
N GLY A 38 -13.86 11.40 -0.88
CA GLY A 38 -13.49 12.44 -1.85
C GLY A 38 -12.14 13.13 -1.60
N VAL A 39 -11.34 12.65 -0.65
CA VAL A 39 -10.02 13.24 -0.32
C VAL A 39 -9.02 13.03 -1.47
N VAL A 40 -9.17 11.94 -2.20
CA VAL A 40 -8.34 11.58 -3.35
C VAL A 40 -9.19 10.91 -4.42
N HIS A 41 -8.90 11.20 -5.69
CA HIS A 41 -9.59 10.58 -6.81
C HIS A 41 -9.41 9.05 -6.80
N HIS A 42 -10.47 8.31 -7.19
CA HIS A 42 -10.46 6.84 -7.20
C HIS A 42 -9.28 6.27 -8.01
N ASN A 43 -8.97 6.86 -9.18
CA ASN A 43 -7.80 6.47 -9.99
C ASN A 43 -6.46 6.71 -9.30
N THR A 44 -6.35 7.72 -8.43
CA THR A 44 -5.11 7.97 -7.68
C THR A 44 -4.92 6.91 -6.58
N VAL A 45 -6.02 6.49 -5.95
CA VAL A 45 -6.01 5.37 -5.01
C VAL A 45 -5.66 4.06 -5.73
N ALA A 46 -6.32 3.76 -6.85
CA ALA A 46 -6.06 2.55 -7.63
C ALA A 46 -4.59 2.46 -8.07
N ARG A 47 -4.02 3.56 -8.60
CA ARG A 47 -2.60 3.64 -8.96
C ARG A 47 -1.67 3.40 -7.76
N LYS A 48 -1.98 3.95 -6.59
CA LYS A 48 -1.17 3.75 -5.38
C LYS A 48 -1.20 2.30 -4.91
N ILE A 49 -2.37 1.68 -4.86
CA ILE A 49 -2.51 0.26 -4.48
C ILE A 49 -1.72 -0.62 -5.45
N SER A 50 -1.90 -0.43 -6.76
CA SER A 50 -1.18 -1.19 -7.79
C SER A 50 0.34 -1.08 -7.64
N ARG A 51 0.87 0.14 -7.47
CA ARG A 51 2.31 0.36 -7.29
C ARG A 51 2.85 -0.29 -6.01
N LEU A 52 2.13 -0.21 -4.90
CA LEU A 52 2.56 -0.86 -3.64
C LEU A 52 2.55 -2.38 -3.78
N SER A 53 1.51 -2.96 -4.36
CA SER A 53 1.44 -4.41 -4.61
C SER A 53 2.57 -4.91 -5.51
N ALA A 54 2.91 -4.15 -6.57
CA ALA A 54 4.03 -4.47 -7.44
C ALA A 54 5.37 -4.49 -6.68
N ARG A 55 5.60 -3.52 -5.79
CA ARG A 55 6.82 -3.46 -4.95
C ARG A 55 6.89 -4.58 -3.91
N VAL A 56 5.77 -4.99 -3.33
CA VAL A 56 5.72 -6.15 -2.41
C VAL A 56 5.97 -7.46 -3.18
N LYS A 57 5.50 -7.56 -4.43
CA LYS A 57 5.77 -8.70 -5.30
C LYS A 57 7.23 -8.75 -5.76
N SER A 58 7.84 -7.62 -6.09
CA SER A 58 9.26 -7.59 -6.48
C SER A 58 10.20 -8.06 -5.37
N LEU A 59 9.84 -7.85 -4.10
CA LEU A 59 10.57 -8.43 -2.96
C LEU A 59 10.55 -9.97 -2.93
N ALA A 60 9.60 -10.63 -3.60
CA ALA A 60 9.56 -12.09 -3.70
C ALA A 60 10.52 -12.66 -4.74
N THR A 61 10.90 -11.83 -5.72
CA THR A 61 11.54 -12.28 -6.97
C THR A 61 13.02 -11.87 -7.03
N ALA A 62 13.57 -11.38 -5.92
CA ALA A 62 14.99 -11.10 -5.72
C ALA A 62 15.57 -12.13 -4.74
#